data_AF-A0A0R1PUY6-F1
#
_entry.id   AF-A0A0R1PUY6-F1
#
_cell.length_a   1.000
_cell.length_b   1.000
_cell.length_c   1.000
_cell.angle_alpha   90.00
_cell.angle_beta   90.00
_cell.angle_gamma   90.00
#
_symmetry.space_group_name_H-M   'P 1'
#
loop_
_entity.id
_entity.type
_entity.pdbx_description
1 polymer ?
#
loop_
_entity_poly.entity_id
_entity_poly.type
_entity_poly.pdbx_seq_one_letter_code
_entity_poly.pdbx_strand_id
1 'polypeptide(L)' 'MQYGQQHINGHWYLFDNNTGAMKTGLQYIASQHKTVYYNANGQMQYGTQKINGRTYYFNTVTGAQK' A
#
# COMPACT_ATOMS: atom_id res chain seq x y z
N MET A 1 -14.30 8.20 10.72
CA MET A 1 -12.85 8.03 10.47
C MET A 1 -12.64 6.69 9.78
N GLN A 2 -11.69 6.61 8.85
CA GLN A 2 -11.35 5.37 8.15
C GLN A 2 -10.12 4.73 8.81
N TYR A 3 -10.09 3.41 8.88
CA TYR A 3 -9.02 2.65 9.54
C TYR A 3 -8.62 1.45 8.70
N GLY A 4 -7.38 1.00 8.82
CA GLY A 4 -6.86 -0.15 8.10
C GLY A 4 -6.90 0.05 6.58
N GLN A 5 -6.95 -1.05 5.83
CA GLN A 5 -7.05 -0.98 4.37
C GLN A 5 -8.47 -0.64 3.93
N GLN A 6 -8.59 0.36 3.05
CA GLN A 6 -9.87 0.81 2.52
C GLN A 6 -9.82 0.90 1.00
N HIS A 7 -10.88 0.42 0.34
CA HIS A 7 -11.02 0.52 -1.11
C HIS A 7 -11.96 1.67 -1.45
N ILE A 8 -11.41 2.75 -2.00
CA ILE A 8 -12.11 4.02 -2.26
C ILE A 8 -11.84 4.43 -3.70
N ASN A 9 -12.89 4.67 -4.48
CA ASN A 9 -12.81 5.11 -5.88
C ASN A 9 -11.86 4.25 -6.75
N GLY A 10 -11.90 2.93 -6.59
CA GLY A 10 -11.07 2.01 -7.38
C GLY A 10 -9.61 1.87 -6.92
N HIS A 11 -9.24 2.47 -5.79
CA HIS A 11 -7.90 2.39 -5.24
C HIS A 11 -7.90 1.93 -3.79
N TRP A 12 -6.86 1.19 -3.41
CA TRP A 12 -6.62 0.81 -2.02
C TRP A 12 -5.77 1.85 -1.30
N TYR A 13 -6.17 2.20 -0.09
CA TYR A 13 -5.48 3.10 0.83
C TYR A 13 -5.24 2.39 2.16
N LEU A 14 -4.23 2.82 2.91
CA LEU A 14 -4.00 2.35 4.28
C LEU A 14 -4.14 3.51 5.25
N PHE A 15 -4.96 3.31 6.28
CA PHE A 15 -5.13 4.24 7.38
C PHE A 15 -4.62 3.61 8.67
N ASP A 16 -3.98 4.43 9.50
CA ASP A 16 -3.52 4.00 10.82
C ASP A 16 -4.71 3.57 11.70
N ASN A 17 -4.59 2.42 12.35
CA ASN A 17 -5.69 1.85 13.12
C ASN A 17 -6.05 2.63 14.39
N ASN A 18 -5.16 3.49 14.89
CA ASN A 18 -5.41 4.25 16.11
C ASN A 18 -5.84 5.68 15.80
N THR A 19 -5.15 6.32 14.85
CA THR A 19 -5.33 7.75 14.55
C THR A 19 -6.16 8.02 13.30
N GLY A 20 -6.34 7.03 12.43
CA GLY A 20 -6.97 7.20 11.11
C GLY A 20 -6.10 7.98 10.11
N ALA A 21 -4.83 8.25 10.43
CA ALA A 21 -3.92 8.95 9.52
C ALA A 21 -3.59 8.07 8.29
N MET A 22 -3.62 8.67 7.09
CA MET A 22 -3.27 7.96 5.86
C MET A 22 -1.77 7.62 5.83
N LYS A 23 -1.45 6.37 5.50
CA LYS A 23 -0.07 5.87 5.35
C LYS A 23 0.32 5.82 3.88
N THR A 24 1.56 6.21 3.61
CA THR A 24 2.21 6.15 2.29
C THR A 24 3.52 5.36 2.39
N GLY A 25 4.17 5.10 1.25
CA GLY A 25 5.44 4.37 1.21
C GLY A 25 5.28 2.85 1.26
N LEU A 26 6.40 2.16 1.52
CA LEU A 26 6.42 0.71 1.73
C LEU A 26 5.83 0.39 3.10
N GLN A 27 4.80 -0.46 3.13
CA GLN A 27 4.07 -0.79 4.34
C GLN A 27 3.94 -2.31 4.46
N TYR A 28 4.35 -2.84 5.62
CA TYR A 28 4.11 -4.24 5.96
C TYR A 28 2.75 -4.38 6.63
N ILE A 29 1.85 -5.15 6.00
CA ILE A 29 0.52 -5.43 6.52
C ILE A 29 0.58 -6.78 7.23
N ALA A 30 0.76 -6.72 8.55
CA ALA A 30 0.96 -7.91 9.39
C ALA A 30 -0.19 -8.93 9.27
N SER A 31 -1.44 -8.46 9.20
CA SER A 31 -2.62 -9.33 9.07
C SER A 31 -2.70 -10.10 7.74
N GLN A 32 -1.92 -9.70 6.73
CA GLN A 32 -1.90 -10.33 5.41
C GLN A 32 -0.51 -10.85 5.04
N HIS A 33 0.46 -10.76 5.97
CA HIS A 33 1.83 -11.21 5.79
C HIS A 33 2.48 -10.73 4.47
N LYS A 34 2.25 -9.46 4.10
CA LYS A 34 2.77 -8.90 2.85
C LYS A 34 3.25 -7.47 3.01
N THR A 35 4.28 -7.11 2.24
CA THR A 35 4.68 -5.72 2.02
C THR A 35 3.98 -5.20 0.78
N VAL A 36 3.42 -4.00 0.85
CA VAL A 36 2.79 -3.30 -0.28
C VAL A 36 3.37 -1.88 -0.38
N TYR A 37 3.18 -1.23 -1.52
CA TYR A 37 3.60 0.15 -1.71
C TYR A 37 2.40 1.08 -1.93
N TYR A 38 2.32 2.15 -1.16
CA TYR A 38 1.37 3.24 -1.34
C TYR A 38 2.11 4.48 -1.87
N ASN A 39 1.63 5.08 -2.97
CA ASN A 39 2.26 6.26 -3.56
C ASN A 39 2.05 7.51 -2.68
N ALA A 40 2.54 8.67 -3.14
CA ALA A 40 2.39 9.95 -2.41
C ALA A 40 0.92 10.36 -2.17
N ASN A 41 0.01 9.91 -3.04
CA ASN A 41 -1.43 10.13 -2.89
C ASN A 41 -2.11 9.07 -1.99
N GLY A 42 -1.34 8.12 -1.43
CA GLY A 42 -1.85 7.03 -0.60
C GLY A 42 -2.45 5.86 -1.36
N GLN A 43 -2.31 5.80 -2.69
CA GLN A 43 -2.89 4.75 -3.52
C GLN A 43 -1.91 3.57 -3.61
N MET A 44 -2.40 2.35 -3.35
CA MET A 44 -1.62 1.13 -3.50
C MET A 44 -1.19 0.94 -4.95
N GLN A 45 0.08 0.63 -5.15
CA GLN A 45 0.68 0.42 -6.46
C GLN A 45 0.85 -1.07 -6.76
N TYR A 46 0.89 -1.35 -8.06
CA TYR A 46 0.94 -2.69 -8.62
C TYR A 46 2.03 -2.77 -9.69
N GLY A 47 2.44 -3.98 -10.04
CA GLY A 47 3.45 -4.23 -11.07
C GLY A 47 4.83 -3.70 -10.69
N THR A 48 5.63 -3.40 -11.70
CA THR A 48 7.00 -2.90 -11.52
C THR A 48 7.01 -1.44 -11.09
N GLN A 49 7.69 -1.14 -9.98
CA GLN A 49 7.80 0.21 -9.42
C GLN A 49 9.27 0.53 -9.14
N LYS A 50 9.70 1.74 -9.49
CA LYS A 50 11.04 2.25 -9.15
C LYS A 50 10.95 3.17 -7.94
N ILE A 51 11.45 2.71 -6.81
CA ILE A 51 11.39 3.40 -5.52
C ILE A 51 12.82 3.66 -5.04
N ASN A 52 13.19 4.93 -4.88
CA ASN A 52 14.55 5.35 -4.44
C ASN A 52 15.68 4.68 -5.24
N GLY A 53 15.54 4.62 -6.57
CA GLY A 53 16.54 4.04 -7.46
C GLY A 53 16.54 2.50 -7.53
N ARG A 54 15.73 1.82 -6.71
CA ARG A 54 15.59 0.35 -6.73
C ARG A 54 14.28 -0.06 -7.41
N THR A 55 14.32 -1.16 -8.14
CA THR A 55 13.14 -1.72 -8.80
C THR A 55 12.52 -2.80 -7.93
N TYR A 56 11.23 -2.67 -7.67
CA TYR A 56 10.41 -3.63 -6.93
C TYR A 56 9.29 -4.12 -7.83
N TYR A 57 8.85 -5.37 -7.62
CA TYR A 57 7.67 -5.89 -8.27
C TYR A 57 6.59 -6.17 -7.23
N PHE A 58 5.41 -5.60 -7.45
CA PHE A 58 4.21 -5.85 -6.66
C PHE A 58 3.23 -6.68 -7.47
N ASN A 59 2.69 -7.73 -6.87
CA ASN A 59 1.67 -8.59 -7.49
C ASN A 59 0.50 -7.73 -8.00
N THR A 60 0.08 -7.93 -9.24
CA THR A 60 -0.92 -7.09 -9.92
C THR A 60 -2.35 -7.24 -9.40
N VAL A 61 -2.60 -8.23 -8.54
CA VAL A 61 -3.90 -8.47 -7.90
C VAL A 61 -3.85 -8.07 -6.44
N THR A 62 -2.86 -8.57 -5.71
CA THR A 62 -2.81 -8.43 -4.24
C THR A 62 -1.97 -7.25 -3.76
N GLY A 63 -1.16 -6.65 -4.64
CA GLY A 63 -0.19 -5.62 -4.28
C GLY A 63 1.01 -6.14 -3.47
N ALA A 64 1.10 -7.45 -3.21
CA ALA A 64 2.20 -8.04 -2.43
C ALA A 64 3.53 -7.91 -3.18
N GLN A 65 4.56 -7.38 -2.51
CA GLN A 65 5.92 -7.38 -3.00
C GLN A 65 6.41 -8.81 -3.22
N LYS A 66 7.08 -9.07 -4.35
CA LYS A 66 7.81 -10.30 -4.62
C LYS A 66 9.28 -10.19 -4.23
#